data_AF-A0A957BVQ4-F1
#
_entry.id   AF-A0A957BVQ4-F1
#
_cell.length_a   1.000
_cell.length_b   1.000
_cell.length_c   1.000
_cell.angle_alpha   90.00
_cell.angle_beta   90.00
_cell.angle_gamma   90.00
#
_symmetry.space_group_name_H-M   'P 1'
#
loop_
_entity.id
_entity.type
_entity.pdbx_description
1 polymer ?
#
loop_
_entity_poly.entity_id
_entity_poly.type
_entity_poly.pdbx_seq_one_letter_code
_entity_poly.pdbx_strand_id
1 'polypeptide(L)'
;MTYLNAEQREQLAQELVDLKFNQAKGRLLKMDPKGRLAFFRNTQSVGYLMTRFVLPTEGVTVTLYEHPGAKTDAITHKTKVANSMAQVVVEPTPENKA
;
A
#
# COMPACT_ATOMS: atom_id res chain seq x y z
N MET A 1 15.48 2.94 18.37
CA MET A 1 14.49 3.03 17.27
C MET A 1 13.13 3.05 17.92
N THR A 2 12.28 3.99 17.53
CA THR A 2 10.92 4.11 18.05
C THR A 2 10.01 3.56 16.97
N TYR A 3 9.38 2.42 17.22
CA TYR A 3 8.41 1.86 16.30
C TYR A 3 7.13 2.68 16.30
N LEU A 4 6.36 2.61 15.20
CA LEU A 4 5.04 3.22 15.16
C LEU A 4 4.13 2.58 16.20
N ASN A 5 3.47 3.43 16.99
CA ASN A 5 2.43 3.03 17.92
C ASN A 5 1.10 2.79 17.17
N ALA A 6 0.07 2.31 17.87
CA ALA A 6 -1.23 2.01 17.27
C ALA A 6 -1.88 3.22 16.55
N GLU A 7 -1.88 4.40 17.19
CA GLU A 7 -2.47 5.62 16.63
C GLU A 7 -1.76 6.07 15.35
N GLN A 8 -0.42 6.01 15.33
CA GLN A 8 0.37 6.37 14.15
C GLN A 8 0.16 5.38 12.99
N ARG A 9 -0.07 4.09 13.29
CA ARG A 9 -0.41 3.09 12.28
C ARG A 9 -1.76 3.39 11.62
N GLU A 10 -2.76 3.76 12.42
CA GLU A 10 -4.09 4.15 11.93
C GLU A 10 -4.02 5.43 11.09
N GLN A 11 -3.31 6.45 11.56
CA GLN A 11 -3.10 7.68 10.79
C GLN A 11 -2.41 7.40 9.46
N LEU A 12 -1.38 6.56 9.45
CA LEU A 12 -0.70 6.17 8.22
C LEU A 12 -1.66 5.44 7.24
N ALA A 13 -2.51 4.56 7.74
CA ALA A 13 -3.51 3.87 6.90
C ALA A 13 -4.50 4.86 6.26
N GLN A 14 -5.00 5.80 7.06
CA GLN A 14 -5.93 6.86 6.61
C GLN A 14 -5.27 7.77 5.56
N GLU A 15 -4.03 8.19 5.79
CA GLU A 15 -3.32 9.03 4.82
C GLU A 15 -3.06 8.30 3.50
N LEU A 16 -2.74 7.00 3.54
CA LEU A 16 -2.39 6.24 2.36
C LEU A 16 -3.60 5.84 1.51
N VAL A 17 -4.79 5.66 2.12
CA VAL A 17 -6.00 5.28 1.37
C VAL A 17 -6.49 6.38 0.43
N ASP A 18 -6.29 7.64 0.82
CA ASP A 18 -6.67 8.82 0.03
C ASP A 18 -5.71 9.10 -1.14
N LEU A 19 -4.56 8.42 -1.18
CA LEU A 19 -3.53 8.61 -2.20
C LEU A 19 -3.68 7.64 -3.37
N LYS A 20 -3.22 8.08 -4.56
CA LYS A 20 -3.03 7.17 -5.69
C LYS A 20 -1.90 6.18 -5.37
N PHE A 21 -2.00 4.96 -5.92
CA PHE A 21 -1.01 3.90 -5.70
C PHE A 21 0.45 4.36 -5.80
N ASN A 22 0.81 5.11 -6.85
CA ASN A 22 2.19 5.58 -7.04
C ASN A 22 2.63 6.61 -5.98
N GLN A 23 1.71 7.41 -5.46
CA GLN A 23 1.98 8.36 -4.39
C GLN A 23 2.16 7.63 -3.06
N ALA A 24 1.27 6.70 -2.73
CA ALA A 24 1.38 5.82 -1.57
C ALA A 24 2.70 5.03 -1.58
N LYS A 25 3.03 4.39 -2.72
CA LYS A 25 4.30 3.70 -2.94
C LYS A 25 5.50 4.62 -2.72
N GLY A 26 5.49 5.81 -3.33
CA GLY A 26 6.59 6.78 -3.19
C GLY A 26 6.78 7.25 -1.75
N ARG A 27 5.69 7.43 -1.00
CA ARG A 27 5.73 7.77 0.42
C ARG A 27 6.34 6.65 1.26
N LEU A 28 5.87 5.41 1.09
CA LEU A 28 6.38 4.25 1.83
C LEU A 28 7.87 4.02 1.59
N LEU A 29 8.34 4.17 0.35
CA LEU A 29 9.76 4.03 0.00
C LEU A 29 10.65 5.14 0.58
N LYS A 30 10.09 6.33 0.83
CA LYS A 30 10.82 7.44 1.47
C LYS A 30 10.79 7.37 3.00
N MET A 31 9.75 6.76 3.55
CA MET A 31 9.54 6.65 4.99
C MET A 31 10.61 5.78 5.65
N ASP A 32 10.96 4.64 5.02
CA ASP A 32 11.98 3.74 5.56
C ASP A 32 13.06 3.46 4.50
N PRO A 33 14.32 3.91 4.72
CA PRO A 33 15.44 3.60 3.83
C PRO A 33 15.75 2.10 3.73
N LYS A 34 15.38 1.31 4.74
CA LYS A 34 15.49 -0.15 4.75
C LYS A 34 14.20 -0.85 4.32
N GLY A 35 13.20 -0.06 3.91
CA GLY A 35 11.92 -0.55 3.43
C GLY A 35 12.10 -1.41 2.19
N ARG A 36 11.34 -2.51 2.13
CA ARG A 36 11.37 -3.42 0.98
C ARG A 36 9.97 -3.81 0.54
N LEU A 37 9.85 -4.09 -0.76
CA LEU A 37 8.65 -4.64 -1.35
C LEU A 37 8.63 -6.17 -1.11
N ALA A 38 7.63 -6.66 -0.37
CA ALA A 38 7.45 -8.09 -0.15
C ALA A 38 6.81 -8.77 -1.36
N PHE A 39 5.74 -8.17 -1.90
CA PHE A 39 5.12 -8.61 -3.14
C PHE A 39 4.40 -7.45 -3.84
N PHE A 40 4.24 -7.57 -5.16
CA PHE A 40 3.61 -6.57 -6.01
C PHE A 40 2.37 -7.14 -6.68
N ARG A 41 1.22 -6.46 -6.52
CA ARG A 41 -0.07 -6.79 -7.17
C ARG A 41 -0.39 -8.29 -7.17
N ASN A 42 -0.23 -8.90 -6.01
CA ASN A 42 -0.54 -10.29 -5.78
C ASN A 42 -2.06 -10.48 -5.68
N THR A 43 -2.59 -11.52 -6.31
CA THR A 43 -4.03 -11.80 -6.42
C THR A 43 -4.48 -12.86 -5.40
N GLN A 44 -3.96 -12.80 -4.17
CA GLN A 44 -4.30 -13.76 -3.11
C GLN A 44 -5.71 -13.55 -2.54
N SER A 45 -6.28 -12.36 -2.71
CA SER A 45 -7.66 -12.04 -2.36
C SER A 45 -8.48 -11.79 -3.63
N VAL A 46 -9.68 -12.35 -3.68
CA VAL A 46 -10.58 -12.21 -4.84
C VAL A 46 -11.02 -10.75 -4.96
N GLY A 47 -10.86 -10.18 -6.15
CA GLY A 47 -11.28 -8.80 -6.44
C GLY A 47 -10.30 -7.70 -6.02
N TYR A 48 -9.10 -8.08 -5.54
CA TYR A 48 -8.07 -7.13 -5.12
C TYR A 48 -6.69 -7.46 -5.69
N LEU A 49 -5.93 -6.42 -6.00
CA LEU A 49 -4.49 -6.49 -6.23
C LEU A 49 -3.79 -6.00 -4.97
N MET A 50 -3.06 -6.90 -4.32
CA MET A 50 -2.41 -6.61 -3.06
C MET A 50 -0.94 -6.28 -3.29
N THR A 51 -0.45 -5.18 -2.71
CA THR A 51 0.98 -4.84 -2.73
C THR A 51 1.44 -4.61 -1.30
N ARG A 52 2.45 -5.38 -0.85
CA ARG A 52 2.92 -5.31 0.53
C ARG A 52 4.34 -4.75 0.62
N PHE A 53 4.51 -3.79 1.52
CA PHE A 53 5.78 -3.22 1.93
C PHE A 53 6.09 -3.64 3.36
N VAL A 54 7.35 -3.94 3.62
CA VAL A 54 7.88 -4.14 4.97
C VAL A 54 8.76 -2.94 5.27
N LEU A 55 8.50 -2.26 6.39
CA LEU A 55 9.25 -1.12 6.88
C LEU A 55 9.90 -1.51 8.22
N PRO A 56 11.09 -2.15 8.20
CA PRO A 56 11.74 -2.67 9.41
C PRO A 56 12.06 -1.60 10.45
N THR A 57 12.48 -0.41 10.02
CA THR A 57 12.87 0.68 10.93
C THR A 57 11.66 1.24 11.68
N GLU A 58 10.51 1.26 11.01
CA GLU A 58 9.22 1.71 11.55
C GLU A 58 8.48 0.58 12.31
N GLY A 59 8.94 -0.66 12.17
CA GLY A 59 8.35 -1.82 12.82
C GLY A 59 6.95 -2.16 12.30
N VAL A 60 6.69 -1.93 11.01
CA VAL A 60 5.37 -2.18 10.40
C VAL A 60 5.45 -2.83 9.02
N THR A 61 4.35 -3.49 8.65
CA THR A 61 4.08 -3.93 7.29
C THR A 61 2.84 -3.22 6.77
N VAL A 62 2.91 -2.72 5.55
CA VAL A 62 1.84 -1.96 4.91
C VAL A 62 1.36 -2.72 3.69
N THR A 63 0.07 -3.04 3.64
CA THR A 63 -0.56 -3.72 2.51
C THR A 63 -1.54 -2.76 1.84
N LEU A 64 -1.24 -2.40 0.59
CA LEU A 64 -2.12 -1.61 -0.28
C LEU A 64 -3.01 -2.56 -1.07
N TYR A 65 -4.32 -2.37 -1.00
CA TYR A 65 -5.31 -3.10 -1.79
C TYR A 65 -5.82 -2.18 -2.90
N GLU A 66 -5.63 -2.58 -4.16
CA GLU A 66 -6.20 -1.91 -5.32
C GLU A 66 -7.38 -2.74 -5.88
N HIS A 67 -8.48 -2.10 -6.28
CA HIS A 67 -9.46 -2.74 -7.15
C HIS A 67 -8.93 -2.78 -8.59
N PRO A 68 -8.93 -3.95 -9.25
CA PRO A 68 -8.58 -4.03 -10.65
C PRO A 68 -9.63 -3.29 -11.48
N GLY A 69 -9.17 -2.39 -12.35
CA GLY A 69 -10.06 -1.58 -13.18
C GLY A 69 -9.46 -1.37 -14.56
N ALA A 70 -10.33 -1.14 -15.54
CA ALA A 70 -9.93 -0.76 -16.89
C ALA A 70 -10.82 0.39 -17.37
N LYS A 71 -10.24 1.34 -18.08
CA LYS A 71 -10.96 2.41 -18.78
C LYS A 71 -10.59 2.35 -20.25
N THR A 72 -11.60 2.28 -21.11
CA THR A 72 -11.43 2.38 -22.54
C THR A 72 -11.60 3.84 -22.95
N ASP A 73 -10.60 4.36 -23.65
CA ASP A 73 -10.66 5.70 -24.23
C ASP A 73 -11.63 5.69 -25.42
N ALA A 74 -12.65 6.56 -25.39
CA ALA A 74 -13.69 6.61 -26.41
C ALA A 74 -13.18 7.09 -27.78
N ILE A 75 -12.06 7.82 -27.82
CA ILE A 75 -11.51 8.40 -29.06
C ILE A 75 -10.47 7.45 -29.66
N THR A 76 -9.56 6.93 -28.82
CA THR A 76 -8.45 6.09 -29.31
C THR A 76 -8.75 4.60 -29.28
N HIS A 77 -9.88 4.19 -28.70
CA HIS A 77 -10.26 2.80 -28.43
C HIS A 77 -9.22 1.98 -27.66
N LYS A 78 -8.25 2.65 -27.02
CA LYS A 78 -7.22 2.01 -26.21
C LYS A 78 -7.75 1.75 -24.81
N THR A 79 -7.64 0.51 -24.36
CA THR A 79 -7.92 0.13 -22.97
C THR A 79 -6.70 0.42 -22.11
N LYS A 80 -6.89 1.22 -21.06
CA LYS A 80 -5.86 1.52 -20.05
C LYS A 80 -6.26 0.90 -18.73
N VAL A 81 -5.27 0.38 -18.00
CA VAL A 81 -5.45 -0.07 -16.62
C VAL A 81 -5.78 1.15 -15.76
N ALA A 82 -6.87 1.06 -15.02
CA ALA A 82 -7.43 2.14 -14.20
C ALA A 82 -7.78 1.61 -12.81
N ASN A 83 -6.79 1.02 -12.15
CA ASN A 83 -6.94 0.53 -10.79
C ASN A 83 -7.18 1.70 -9.83
N SER A 84 -7.99 1.46 -8.81
CA SER A 84 -8.28 2.42 -7.74
C SER A 84 -7.84 1.86 -6.39
N MET A 85 -7.36 2.73 -5.49
CA MET A 85 -7.09 2.34 -4.11
C MET A 85 -8.41 1.94 -3.44
N ALA A 86 -8.43 0.80 -2.77
CA ALA A 86 -9.60 0.26 -2.09
C ALA A 86 -9.44 0.32 -0.58
N GLN A 87 -8.31 -0.16 -0.08
CA GLN A 87 -8.03 -0.26 1.35
C GLN A 87 -6.52 -0.22 1.59
N VAL A 88 -6.12 0.28 2.75
CA VAL A 88 -4.77 0.16 3.26
C VAL A 88 -4.81 -0.50 4.64
N VAL A 89 -3.98 -1.51 4.84
CA VAL A 89 -3.84 -2.22 6.12
C VAL A 89 -2.41 -2.06 6.61
N VAL A 90 -2.25 -1.58 7.84
CA VAL A 90 -0.94 -1.37 8.49
C VAL A 90 -0.87 -2.29 9.71
N GLU A 91 0.02 -3.28 9.66
CA GLU A 91 0.19 -4.29 10.72
C GLU A 91 1.57 -4.14 11.37
N PRO A 92 1.72 -4.33 12.69
CA PRO A 92 3.04 -4.40 13.31
C PRO A 92 3.88 -5.56 12.76
N THR A 93 5.20 -5.38 12.71
CA THR A 93 6.12 -6.53 12.57
C THR A 93 6.21 -7.30 13.89
N PRO A 94 6.63 -8.57 13.88
CA PRO A 94 6.83 -9.36 15.11
C PRO A 94 7.78 -8.71 16.13
N GLU A 95 8.68 -7.83 15.66
CA GLU A 95 9.62 -7.07 16.48
C GLU A 95 8.96 -5.89 17.19
N ASN A 96 7.85 -5.37 16.65
CA ASN A 96 7.05 -4.29 17.23
C ASN A 96 5.92 -4.86 18.11
N LYS A 97 6.20 -5.02 19.40
CA LYS A 97 5.25 -5.55 20.40
C LYS A 97 4.32 -4.47 20.99
N ALA A 98 4.34 -3.25 20.45
CA ALA A 98 3.61 -2.09 20.95
C ALA A 98 2.23 -1.90 20.28
#